data_AF-A0A973JEF6-F1
#
_entry.id   AF-A0A973JEF6-F1
#
_cell.length_a   1.000
_cell.length_b   1.000
_cell.length_c   1.000
_cell.angle_alpha   90.00
_cell.angle_beta   90.00
_cell.angle_gamma   90.00
#
_symmetry.space_group_name_H-M   'P 1'
#
loop_
_entity.id
_entity.type
_entity.pdbx_description
1 polymer ?
#
loop_
_entity_poly.entity_id
_entity_poly.type
_entity_poly.pdbx_seq_one_letter_code
_entity_poly.pdbx_strand_id
1 'polypeptide(L)'
;MTTVRKILRDHGVRPKKSLGQSFLEDKNIIHRIILVSDIREDDTVVEIGAGVGIMTELIAQKAHKVIALDVDPRMVGILRERLAHYDHVDIVHANVLEYDFSLVGSECASQTIKVIGNIPYNIS
;
A
#
# COMPACT_ATOMS: atom_id res chain seq x y z
N MET A 1 6.33 9.63 -17.37
CA MET A 1 5.76 9.34 -16.03
C MET A 1 4.77 8.20 -16.14
N THR A 2 4.88 7.19 -15.28
CA THR A 2 3.97 6.04 -15.28
C THR A 2 2.67 6.40 -14.57
N THR A 3 1.52 6.21 -15.23
CA THR A 3 0.18 6.47 -14.67
C THR A 3 -0.47 5.16 -14.21
N VAL A 4 -1.46 5.22 -13.31
CA VAL A 4 -2.20 4.02 -12.89
C VAL A 4 -2.82 3.34 -14.10
N ARG A 5 -3.45 4.10 -15.01
CA ARG A 5 -4.00 3.56 -16.26
C ARG A 5 -2.98 2.80 -17.10
N LYS A 6 -1.74 3.30 -17.19
CA LYS A 6 -0.67 2.60 -17.92
C LYS A 6 -0.33 1.28 -17.25
N ILE A 7 -0.11 1.28 -15.93
CA ILE A 7 0.23 0.06 -15.17
C ILE A 7 -0.86 -1.00 -15.34
N LEU A 8 -2.12 -0.62 -15.12
CA LEU A 8 -3.25 -1.54 -15.25
C LEU A 8 -3.34 -2.12 -16.67
N ARG A 9 -3.16 -1.29 -17.70
CA ARG A 9 -3.19 -1.75 -19.10
C ARG A 9 -2.05 -2.71 -19.41
N ASP A 10 -0.83 -2.40 -18.99
CA ASP A 10 0.36 -3.20 -19.28
C ASP A 10 0.26 -4.59 -18.62
N HIS A 11 -0.45 -4.71 -17.49
CA HIS A 11 -0.73 -5.98 -16.81
C HIS A 11 -2.07 -6.62 -17.23
N GLY A 12 -2.80 -6.03 -18.18
CA GLY A 12 -4.11 -6.53 -18.63
C GLY A 12 -5.19 -6.52 -17.53
N VAL A 13 -5.03 -5.72 -16.48
CA VAL A 13 -5.94 -5.68 -15.33
C VAL A 13 -6.99 -4.59 -15.51
N ARG A 14 -8.24 -4.94 -15.21
CA ARG A 14 -9.34 -3.98 -15.10
C ARG A 14 -9.77 -3.81 -13.63
N PRO A 15 -10.04 -2.57 -13.18
CA PRO A 15 -10.60 -2.31 -11.85
C PRO A 15 -11.91 -3.08 -11.63
N LYS A 16 -12.06 -3.68 -10.46
CA LYS A 16 -13.27 -4.38 -10.02
C LYS A 16 -14.14 -3.45 -9.18
N LYS A 17 -15.29 -3.07 -9.71
CA LYS A 17 -16.31 -2.29 -8.97
C LYS A 17 -16.80 -3.01 -7.71
N SER A 18 -16.90 -4.34 -7.75
CA SER A 18 -17.31 -5.16 -6.60
C SER A 18 -16.35 -5.09 -5.42
N LEU A 19 -15.08 -4.72 -5.66
CA LEU A 19 -14.07 -4.48 -4.62
C LEU A 19 -13.97 -3.00 -4.23
N GLY A 20 -14.83 -2.14 -4.78
CA GLY A 20 -14.77 -0.69 -4.52
C GLY A 20 -13.49 -0.02 -5.01
N GLN A 21 -12.75 -0.63 -5.95
CA GLN A 21 -11.44 -0.13 -6.38
C GLN A 21 -11.52 1.27 -7.00
N SER A 22 -10.92 2.23 -6.31
CA SER A 22 -10.67 3.60 -6.77
C SER A 22 -9.20 3.92 -6.55
N PHE A 23 -8.49 4.27 -7.63
CA PHE A 23 -7.05 4.49 -7.58
C PHE A 23 -6.74 5.98 -7.52
N LEU A 24 -5.88 6.36 -6.58
CA LEU A 24 -5.41 7.72 -6.44
C LEU A 24 -4.34 8.01 -7.52
N GLU A 25 -4.68 8.84 -8.51
CA GLU A 25 -3.75 9.28 -9.57
C GLU A 25 -3.17 10.68 -9.31
N ASP A 26 -3.80 11.49 -8.47
CA ASP A 26 -3.38 12.86 -8.19
C ASP A 26 -2.17 12.89 -7.23
N LYS A 27 -1.02 13.25 -7.79
CA LYS A 27 0.25 13.34 -7.05
C LYS A 27 0.24 14.38 -5.94
N ASN A 28 -0.49 15.48 -6.09
CA ASN A 28 -0.57 16.51 -5.06
C ASN A 28 -1.30 15.96 -3.83
N ILE A 29 -2.36 15.19 -4.05
CA ILE A 29 -3.09 14.53 -2.96
C ILE A 29 -2.22 13.45 -2.32
N ILE A 30 -1.54 12.62 -3.11
CA ILE A 30 -0.63 11.60 -2.58
C ILE A 30 0.47 12.25 -1.72
N HIS A 31 1.16 13.26 -2.24
CA HIS A 31 2.19 13.97 -1.47
C HIS A 31 1.64 14.61 -0.20
N ARG A 32 0.41 15.15 -0.25
CA ARG A 32 -0.23 15.72 0.93
C ARG A 32 -0.51 14.64 1.99
N ILE A 33 -0.99 13.46 1.58
CA ILE A 33 -1.19 12.31 2.49
C ILE A 33 0.15 11.95 3.15
N ILE A 34 1.19 11.71 2.34
CA ILE A 34 2.52 11.36 2.84
C ILE A 34 3.07 12.43 3.80
N LEU A 35 2.85 13.72 3.51
CA LEU A 35 3.28 14.81 4.35
C LEU A 35 2.56 14.82 5.71
N VAL A 36 1.23 14.70 5.73
CA VAL A 36 0.46 14.72 6.98
C VAL A 36 0.61 13.45 7.80
N SER A 37 1.03 12.34 7.18
CA SER A 37 1.32 11.09 7.87
C SER A 37 2.57 11.15 8.77
N ASP A 38 3.42 12.17 8.60
CA ASP A 38 4.66 12.38 9.39
C ASP A 38 5.48 11.09 9.54
N ILE A 39 5.75 10.42 8.42
CA ILE A 39 6.52 9.16 8.37
C ILE A 39 8.00 9.46 8.60
N ARG A 40 8.60 8.72 9.53
CA ARG A 40 9.98 8.77 9.97
C ARG A 40 10.71 7.46 9.63
N GLU A 41 12.03 7.54 9.65
CA GLU A 41 12.92 6.45 9.25
C GLU A 41 12.88 5.23 10.19
N ASP A 42 12.30 5.38 11.38
CA ASP A 42 12.11 4.33 12.38
C ASP A 42 10.67 3.78 12.40
N ASP A 43 9.77 4.30 11.56
CA ASP A 43 8.38 3.85 11.50
C ASP A 43 8.21 2.57 10.70
N THR A 44 7.31 1.70 11.16
CA THR A 44 6.69 0.66 10.34
C THR A 44 5.35 1.17 9.83
N VAL A 45 5.15 1.13 8.52
CA VAL A 45 3.90 1.59 7.90
C VAL A 45 3.11 0.41 7.36
N VAL A 46 1.86 0.25 7.81
CA VAL A 46 0.91 -0.68 7.21
C VAL A 46 0.04 0.08 6.23
N GLU A 47 0.14 -0.24 4.94
CA GLU A 47 -0.71 0.32 3.90
C GLU A 47 -1.89 -0.62 3.61
N ILE A 48 -3.12 -0.11 3.75
CA ILE A 48 -4.34 -0.84 3.41
C ILE A 48 -4.81 -0.45 2.01
N GLY A 49 -4.94 -1.44 1.13
CA GLY A 49 -5.39 -1.22 -0.25
C GLY A 49 -4.32 -0.58 -1.12
N ALA A 50 -3.12 -1.16 -1.12
CA ALA A 50 -1.94 -0.62 -1.80
C ALA A 50 -2.12 -0.47 -3.34
N GLY A 51 -3.03 -1.23 -3.94
CA GLY A 51 -3.39 -1.10 -5.35
C GLY A 51 -2.21 -1.33 -6.28
N VAL A 52 -1.89 -0.35 -7.11
CA VAL A 52 -0.75 -0.45 -8.05
C VAL A 52 0.59 0.02 -7.47
N GLY A 53 0.64 0.39 -6.18
CA GLY A 53 1.90 0.67 -5.48
C GLY A 53 2.49 2.07 -5.66
N ILE A 54 1.70 3.06 -6.11
CA ILE A 54 2.21 4.44 -6.25
C ILE A 54 2.46 5.08 -4.88
N MET A 55 1.52 4.96 -3.95
CA MET A 55 1.68 5.50 -2.60
C MET A 55 2.67 4.65 -1.79
N THR A 56 2.60 3.32 -1.92
CA THR A 56 3.55 2.37 -1.32
C THR A 56 5.00 2.71 -1.60
N GLU A 57 5.35 3.03 -2.86
CA GLU A 57 6.71 3.40 -3.25
C GLU A 57 7.19 4.67 -2.53
N LEU A 58 6.32 5.66 -2.36
CA LEU A 58 6.65 6.90 -1.67
C LEU A 58 6.76 6.71 -0.15
N ILE A 59 6.00 5.80 0.42
CA ILE A 59 6.12 5.37 1.81
C ILE A 59 7.47 4.66 2.01
N ALA A 60 7.82 3.72 1.12
CA ALA A 60 9.05 2.93 1.19
C ALA A 60 10.34 3.78 1.13
N GLN A 61 10.27 4.97 0.54
CA GLN A 61 11.39 5.93 0.53
C GLN A 61 11.63 6.62 1.89
N LYS A 62 10.72 6.48 2.86
CA LYS A 62 10.73 7.21 4.14
C LYS A 62 10.68 6.30 5.36
N ALA A 63 9.92 5.22 5.28
CA ALA A 63 9.68 4.31 6.40
C ALA A 63 10.82 3.30 6.56
N HIS A 64 10.99 2.79 7.78
CA HIS A 64 11.88 1.66 8.05
C HIS A 64 11.40 0.39 7.34
N LYS A 65 10.11 0.12 7.46
CA LYS A 65 9.44 -1.08 6.96
C LYS A 65 8.06 -0.72 6.44
N VAL A 66 7.64 -1.35 5.35
CA VAL A 66 6.29 -1.20 4.81
C VAL A 66 5.63 -2.56 4.72
N ILE A 67 4.39 -2.65 5.16
CA ILE A 67 3.53 -3.83 5.00
C ILE A 67 2.36 -3.41 4.12
N ALA A 68 2.42 -3.77 2.85
CA ALA A 68 1.40 -3.44 1.85
C ALA A 68 0.36 -4.56 1.76
N LEU A 69 -0.86 -4.27 2.22
CA LEU A 69 -1.99 -5.18 2.17
C LEU A 69 -2.86 -4.88 0.94
N ASP A 70 -3.20 -5.92 0.17
CA ASP A 70 -4.25 -5.83 -0.85
C ASP A 70 -5.06 -7.12 -0.92
N VAL A 71 -6.37 -6.99 -1.13
CA VAL A 71 -7.32 -8.11 -1.22
C VAL A 71 -7.40 -8.68 -2.64
N ASP A 72 -6.93 -7.93 -3.65
CA ASP A 72 -6.92 -8.37 -5.04
C ASP A 72 -5.56 -9.01 -5.37
N PRO A 73 -5.50 -10.33 -5.64
CA PRO A 73 -4.22 -11.00 -5.92
C PRO A 73 -3.53 -10.45 -7.17
N ARG A 74 -4.28 -9.79 -8.06
CA ARG A 74 -3.71 -9.11 -9.25
C ARG A 74 -2.93 -7.85 -8.86
N MET A 75 -3.39 -7.11 -7.86
CA MET A 75 -2.67 -5.94 -7.32
C MET A 75 -1.41 -6.41 -6.61
N VAL A 76 -1.50 -7.48 -5.82
CA VAL A 76 -0.34 -8.13 -5.18
C VAL A 76 0.73 -8.53 -6.19
N GLY A 77 0.35 -9.09 -7.35
CA GLY A 77 1.28 -9.38 -8.43
C GLY A 77 2.01 -8.12 -8.95
N ILE A 78 1.26 -7.05 -9.21
CA ILE A 78 1.81 -5.76 -9.66
C ILE A 78 2.76 -5.16 -8.61
N LEU A 79 2.37 -5.19 -7.34
CA LEU A 79 3.18 -4.70 -6.23
C LEU A 79 4.51 -5.43 -6.14
N ARG A 80 4.49 -6.77 -6.26
CA ARG A 80 5.70 -7.60 -6.17
C ARG A 80 6.68 -7.30 -7.30
N GLU A 81 6.18 -7.11 -8.52
CA GLU A 81 7.03 -6.71 -9.65
C GLU A 81 7.59 -5.31 -9.45
N ARG A 82 6.73 -4.35 -9.09
CA ARG A 82 7.08 -2.93 -9.01
C ARG A 82 8.03 -2.59 -7.87
N LEU A 83 7.91 -3.28 -6.75
CA LEU A 83 8.62 -2.99 -5.51
C LEU A 83 9.68 -4.05 -5.19
N ALA A 84 10.02 -4.91 -6.14
CA ALA A 84 11.00 -6.00 -5.98
C ALA A 84 12.38 -5.53 -5.50
N HIS A 85 12.74 -4.26 -5.75
CA HIS A 85 14.02 -3.69 -5.34
C HIS A 85 14.00 -3.09 -3.92
N TYR A 86 12.87 -3.17 -3.20
CA TYR A 86 12.76 -2.76 -1.81
C TYR A 86 12.70 -4.00 -0.91
N ASP A 87 13.82 -4.33 -0.25
CA ASP A 87 13.92 -5.49 0.64
C ASP A 87 13.08 -5.33 1.93
N HIS A 88 12.69 -4.10 2.27
CA HIS A 88 11.92 -3.75 3.46
C HIS A 88 10.42 -3.53 3.20
N VAL A 89 9.92 -3.98 2.04
CA VAL A 89 8.50 -3.91 1.67
C VAL A 89 7.90 -5.31 1.64
N ASP A 90 7.11 -5.63 2.65
CA ASP A 90 6.35 -6.87 2.74
C ASP A 90 5.01 -6.72 2.02
N ILE A 91 4.74 -7.58 1.03
CA ILE A 91 3.49 -7.55 0.25
C ILE A 91 2.64 -8.74 0.64
N VAL A 92 1.48 -8.44 1.24
CA VAL A 92 0.57 -9.44 1.80
C VAL A 92 -0.75 -9.41 1.04
N HIS A 93 -1.13 -10.58 0.53
CA HIS A 93 -2.47 -10.81 0.00
C HIS A 93 -3.41 -11.10 1.17
N ALA A 94 -4.18 -10.11 1.61
CA ALA A 94 -5.06 -10.24 2.76
C ALA A 94 -6.29 -9.33 2.66
N ASN A 95 -7.40 -9.82 3.21
CA ASN A 95 -8.51 -8.96 3.61
C ASN A 95 -8.11 -8.29 4.93
N VAL A 96 -8.08 -6.96 4.96
CA VAL A 96 -7.72 -6.21 6.17
C VAL A 96 -8.62 -6.51 7.37
N LEU A 97 -9.89 -6.87 7.12
CA LEU A 97 -10.85 -7.20 8.18
C LEU A 97 -10.54 -8.54 8.87
N GLU A 98 -9.71 -9.37 8.25
CA GLU A 98 -9.29 -10.68 8.75
C GLU A 98 -7.80 -10.71 9.09
N TYR A 99 -7.09 -9.61 8.86
CA TYR A 99 -5.65 -9.53 9.08
C TYR A 99 -5.33 -9.35 10.57
N ASP A 100 -4.45 -10.21 11.09
CA ASP A 100 -4.01 -10.14 12.47
C ASP A 100 -2.87 -9.12 12.66
N PHE A 101 -3.22 -7.93 13.14
CA PHE A 101 -2.26 -6.86 13.41
C PHE A 101 -1.32 -7.15 14.60
N SER A 102 -1.62 -8.15 15.44
CA SER A 102 -0.73 -8.51 16.55
C SER A 102 0.62 -9.03 16.05
N LEU A 103 0.63 -9.65 14.87
CA LEU A 103 1.84 -10.11 14.17
C LEU A 103 2.79 -8.94 13.89
N VAL A 104 2.26 -7.81 13.44
CA VAL A 104 3.04 -6.60 13.15
C VAL A 104 3.69 -6.06 14.42
N GLY A 105 2.95 -5.99 15.52
CA GLY A 105 3.45 -5.52 16.81
C GLY A 105 4.58 -6.37 17.37
N SER A 106 4.50 -7.70 17.18
CA SER A 106 5.52 -8.63 17.67
C SER A 106 6.86 -8.51 16.92
N GLU A 107 6.82 -8.19 15.63
CA GLU A 107 8.02 -7.97 14.80
C GLU A 107 8.64 -6.59 15.01
N CYS A 108 7.85 -5.61 15.46
CA CYS A 108 8.21 -4.19 15.49
C CYS A 108 8.43 -3.65 16.91
N ALA A 109 8.97 -4.46 17.83
CA ALA A 109 8.96 -4.25 19.29
C ALA A 109 9.53 -2.90 19.82
N SER A 110 10.07 -2.02 18.98
CA SER A 110 10.54 -0.68 19.32
C SER A 110 10.13 0.41 18.31
N GLN A 111 9.26 0.12 17.35
CA GLN A 111 8.92 1.02 16.25
C GLN A 111 7.49 1.56 16.38
N THR A 112 7.30 2.82 16.00
CA THR A 112 5.96 3.37 15.88
C THR A 112 5.29 2.76 14.64
N ILE A 113 4.08 2.22 14.81
CA ILE A 113 3.29 1.68 13.71
C ILE A 113 2.33 2.76 13.23
N LYS A 114 2.37 3.07 11.94
CA LYS A 114 1.42 3.96 11.26
C LYS A 114 0.57 3.16 10.30
N VAL A 115 -0.74 3.39 10.31
CA VAL A 115 -1.66 2.79 9.34
C VAL A 115 -2.10 3.86 8.36
N ILE A 116 -1.94 3.59 7.06
CA ILE A 116 -2.28 4.50 5.97
C ILE A 116 -3.10 3.72 4.94
N GLY A 117 -4.07 4.34 4.28
CA GLY A 117 -4.79 3.67 3.20
C GLY A 117 -5.77 4.58 2.49
N ASN A 118 -6.01 4.29 1.22
CA ASN A 118 -7.12 4.85 0.46
C ASN A 118 -8.24 3.81 0.42
N ILE A 119 -8.93 3.66 1.55
CA ILE A 119 -9.79 2.51 1.81
C ILE A 119 -11.16 2.70 1.12
N PRO A 120 -11.70 1.65 0.49
CA PRO A 120 -13.07 1.66 -0.02
C PRO A 120 -14.11 1.93 1.08
N TYR A 121 -15.09 2.80 0.80
CA TYR A 121 -16.15 3.17 1.75
C TYR A 121 -17.05 2.01 2.21
N ASN A 122 -17.05 0.89 1.50
CA ASN A 122 -17.90 -0.28 1.79
C ASN A 122 -17.36 -1.18 2.91
N ILE A 123 -16.17 -0.88 3.44
CA ILE A 123 -15.52 -1.65 4.52
C ILE A 123 -15.07 -0.75 5.69
N SER A 124 -15.55 0.49 5.74
CA SER A 124 -15.24 1.47 6.79
C SER A 124 -16.22 1.42 7.96
#